data_AF-A0A950W3F5-F1
#
_entry.id   AF-A0A950W3F5-F1
#
_cell.length_a   1.000
_cell.length_b   1.000
_cell.length_c   1.000
_cell.angle_alpha   90.00
_cell.angle_beta   90.00
_cell.angle_gamma   90.00
#
_symmetry.space_group_name_H-M   'P 1'
#
loop_
_entity.id
_entity.type
_entity.pdbx_description
1 polymer ?
#
loop_
_entity_poly.entity_id
_entity_poly.type
_entity_poly.pdbx_seq_one_letter_code
_entity_poly.pdbx_strand_id
1 'polypeptide(L)'
;MSSHYANQALGALAAAALASAAVPAHAVTYTFQDIIDPVNPTFTQALGINDAGAIVGYGNMTIFNGFQLVFPPPPGVFTRLNVPGQTGGTQVFGITANGLTTDGFSVSAAGVNSGFVSTGGVFTRSFKMPLPSCSASTHQARPRPAIRPPTRPAWSVRPQ
;
A
#
# COMPACT_ATOMS: atom_id res chain seq x y z
N MET A 1 2.96 88.52 -29.06
CA MET A 1 1.85 88.55 -28.08
C MET A 1 0.67 87.82 -28.71
N SER A 2 0.36 86.63 -28.19
CA SER A 2 -0.98 86.02 -28.20
C SER A 2 -0.88 84.71 -27.41
N SER A 3 -1.25 84.81 -26.13
CA SER A 3 -1.44 83.70 -25.21
C SER A 3 -2.86 83.22 -25.37
N HIS A 4 -3.12 81.96 -25.70
CA HIS A 4 -4.46 81.37 -25.60
C HIS A 4 -4.43 79.85 -25.33
N TYR A 5 -4.84 79.54 -24.10
CA TYR A 5 -5.54 78.35 -23.59
C TYR A 5 -4.81 77.01 -23.40
N ALA A 6 -4.63 76.74 -22.11
CA ALA A 6 -4.53 75.43 -21.50
C ALA A 6 -5.71 74.52 -21.90
N ASN A 7 -5.42 73.24 -22.11
CA ASN A 7 -6.32 72.16 -21.74
C ASN A 7 -5.51 71.02 -21.12
N GLN A 8 -5.66 70.91 -19.81
CA GLN A 8 -5.28 69.76 -19.01
C GLN A 8 -6.19 68.59 -19.39
N ALA A 9 -5.62 67.44 -19.71
CA ALA A 9 -6.31 66.17 -19.53
C ALA A 9 -5.28 65.13 -19.10
N LEU A 10 -5.11 65.04 -17.78
CA LEU A 10 -4.60 63.88 -17.08
C LEU A 10 -5.35 62.63 -17.59
N GLY A 11 -4.73 61.89 -18.52
CA GLY A 11 -5.15 60.56 -18.91
C GLY A 11 -4.14 59.57 -18.36
N ALA A 12 -4.45 59.04 -17.18
CA ALA A 12 -3.57 58.28 -16.32
C ALA A 12 -2.84 57.13 -17.03
N LEU A 13 -1.51 57.09 -16.82
CA LEU A 13 -0.70 55.88 -16.86
C LEU A 13 -1.36 54.82 -15.95
N ALA A 14 -2.09 53.89 -16.53
CA ALA A 14 -2.58 52.72 -15.82
C ALA A 14 -2.54 51.48 -16.73
N ALA A 15 -1.41 51.27 -17.40
CA ALA A 15 -1.08 49.97 -18.01
C ALA A 15 -0.05 49.19 -17.18
N ALA A 16 0.13 49.54 -15.90
CA ALA A 16 1.25 49.03 -15.11
C ALA A 16 0.84 48.72 -13.66
N ALA A 17 -0.13 47.83 -13.44
CA ALA A 17 -0.29 47.19 -12.13
C ALA A 17 -1.24 45.98 -12.18
N LEU A 18 -0.97 45.00 -13.03
CA LEU A 18 -1.48 43.63 -12.83
C LEU A 18 -0.48 42.62 -13.40
N ALA A 19 0.82 42.86 -13.20
CA ALA A 19 1.79 41.76 -13.15
C ALA A 19 1.69 41.16 -11.74
N SER A 20 0.53 40.56 -11.41
CA SER A 20 0.41 39.75 -10.21
C SER A 20 1.47 38.67 -10.30
N ALA A 21 2.38 38.68 -9.34
CA ALA A 21 3.52 37.79 -9.21
C ALA A 21 3.28 36.43 -9.87
N ALA A 22 3.88 36.22 -11.04
CA ALA A 22 4.13 34.87 -11.52
C ALA A 22 5.08 34.27 -10.47
N VAL A 23 4.50 33.61 -9.47
CA VAL A 23 5.26 32.74 -8.58
C VAL A 23 5.98 31.79 -9.53
N PRO A 24 7.32 31.68 -9.48
CA PRO A 24 8.01 30.72 -10.31
C PRO A 24 7.33 29.38 -10.10
N ALA A 25 6.75 28.82 -11.17
CA ALA A 25 6.29 27.46 -11.12
C ALA A 25 7.51 26.63 -10.72
N HIS A 26 7.44 25.93 -9.59
CA HIS A 26 8.50 25.03 -9.18
C HIS A 26 8.59 23.90 -10.20
N ALA A 27 9.39 24.11 -11.24
CA ALA A 27 9.77 23.07 -12.17
C ALA A 27 10.77 22.17 -11.45
N VAL A 28 10.26 21.17 -10.74
CA VAL A 28 11.09 20.11 -10.17
C VAL A 28 11.49 19.18 -11.32
N THR A 29 12.79 19.06 -11.58
CA THR A 29 13.33 18.06 -12.49
C THR A 29 13.51 16.76 -11.73
N TYR A 30 12.90 15.68 -12.23
CA TYR A 30 13.09 14.34 -11.69
C TYR A 30 13.99 13.54 -12.62
N THR A 31 14.90 12.78 -12.03
CA THR A 31 15.69 11.77 -12.73
C THR A 31 15.24 10.40 -12.27
N PHE A 32 15.09 9.47 -13.20
CA PHE A 32 14.71 8.09 -12.92
C PHE A 32 15.91 7.17 -13.14
N GLN A 33 16.00 6.12 -12.33
CA GLN A 33 17.03 5.11 -12.45
C GLN A 33 16.39 3.73 -12.28
N ASP A 34 16.77 2.80 -13.15
CA ASP A 34 16.34 1.41 -13.06
C ASP A 34 17.05 0.70 -11.90
N ILE A 35 16.30 -0.15 -11.20
CA ILE A 35 16.83 -1.08 -10.20
C ILE A 35 16.98 -2.43 -10.91
N ILE A 36 18.20 -2.75 -11.33
CA ILE A 36 18.51 -4.01 -12.00
C ILE A 36 19.37 -4.86 -11.08
N ASP A 37 18.78 -5.94 -10.57
CA ASP A 37 19.52 -6.99 -9.88
C ASP A 37 20.33 -7.82 -10.90
N PRO A 38 21.68 -7.82 -10.86
CA PRO A 38 22.49 -8.59 -11.80
C PRO A 38 22.23 -10.10 -11.75
N VAL A 39 21.72 -10.62 -10.62
CA VAL A 39 21.39 -12.04 -10.46
C VAL A 39 20.00 -12.36 -11.02
N ASN A 40 19.09 -11.40 -11.03
CA ASN A 40 17.70 -11.56 -11.50
C ASN A 40 17.31 -10.39 -12.42
N PRO A 41 17.96 -10.21 -13.58
CA PRO A 41 17.86 -8.97 -14.37
C PRO A 41 16.51 -8.79 -15.07
N THR A 42 15.70 -9.85 -15.16
CA THR A 42 14.44 -9.85 -15.91
C THR A 42 13.25 -9.37 -15.09
N PHE A 43 13.35 -9.40 -13.76
CA PHE A 43 12.25 -9.03 -12.88
C PHE A 43 12.76 -8.52 -11.54
N THR A 44 12.35 -7.31 -11.20
CA THR A 44 12.58 -6.67 -9.91
C THR A 44 11.33 -5.88 -9.53
N GLN A 45 10.87 -6.05 -8.30
CA GLN A 45 9.78 -5.26 -7.73
C GLN A 45 10.24 -4.66 -6.40
N ALA A 46 10.38 -3.33 -6.38
CA ALA A 46 10.60 -2.56 -5.15
C ALA A 46 9.25 -2.31 -4.48
N LEU A 47 9.13 -2.68 -3.21
CA LEU A 47 7.88 -2.68 -2.46
C LEU A 47 7.88 -1.74 -1.25
N GLY A 48 9.05 -1.48 -0.67
CA GLY A 48 9.20 -0.59 0.48
C GLY A 48 10.43 0.31 0.35
N ILE A 49 10.34 1.49 0.94
CA ILE A 49 11.45 2.45 1.03
C ILE A 49 11.39 3.16 2.38
N ASN A 50 12.55 3.54 2.94
CA ASN A 50 12.63 4.38 4.14
C ASN A 50 13.29 5.74 3.86
N ASP A 51 13.28 6.63 4.87
CA ASP A 51 13.82 7.99 4.78
C ASP A 51 15.33 8.05 4.49
N ALA A 52 16.06 6.96 4.75
CA ALA A 52 17.47 6.83 4.41
C ALA A 52 17.72 6.37 2.96
N GLY A 53 16.66 6.21 2.16
CA GLY A 53 16.74 5.71 0.80
C GLY A 53 17.01 4.20 0.72
N ALA A 54 16.85 3.46 1.83
CA ALA A 54 16.93 2.00 1.80
C ALA A 54 15.63 1.44 1.20
N ILE A 55 15.77 0.61 0.18
CA ILE A 55 14.68 0.01 -0.60
C ILE A 55 14.67 -1.49 -0.34
N VAL A 56 13.48 -2.05 -0.13
CA VAL A 56 13.24 -3.49 -0.03
C VAL A 56 12.27 -3.96 -1.09
N GLY A 57 12.38 -5.24 -1.44
CA GLY A 57 11.56 -5.84 -2.48
C GLY A 57 11.94 -7.28 -2.74
N TYR A 58 11.60 -7.77 -3.93
CA TYR A 58 12.05 -9.06 -4.42
C TYR A 58 12.33 -9.06 -5.92
N GLY A 59 13.24 -9.92 -6.33
CA GLY A 59 13.50 -10.24 -7.74
C GLY A 59 13.04 -11.64 -8.09
N ASN A 60 13.08 -11.97 -9.38
CA ASN A 60 12.69 -13.26 -9.96
C ASN A 60 11.17 -13.57 -9.87
N MET A 61 10.63 -14.18 -10.93
CA MET A 61 9.20 -14.54 -11.02
C MET A 61 8.90 -15.99 -10.61
N THR A 62 9.92 -16.85 -10.56
CA THR A 62 9.74 -18.29 -10.28
C THR A 62 9.99 -18.62 -8.82
N ILE A 63 11.12 -18.18 -8.28
CA ILE A 63 11.47 -18.32 -6.86
C ILE A 63 11.78 -16.93 -6.35
N PHE A 64 10.91 -16.38 -5.51
CA PHE A 64 11.04 -15.00 -5.06
C PHE A 64 12.35 -14.79 -4.30
N ASN A 65 13.12 -13.79 -4.71
CA ASN A 65 14.42 -13.52 -4.14
C ASN A 65 14.39 -12.15 -3.45
N GLY A 66 14.11 -12.16 -2.15
CA GLY A 66 13.97 -10.97 -1.32
C GLY A 66 15.29 -10.21 -1.21
N PHE A 67 15.22 -8.87 -1.24
CA PHE A 67 16.41 -8.03 -1.17
C PHE A 67 16.21 -6.74 -0.37
N GLN A 68 17.34 -6.15 0.01
CA GLN A 68 17.50 -4.77 0.45
C GLN A 68 18.66 -4.11 -0.32
N LEU A 69 18.52 -2.83 -0.64
CA LEU A 69 19.57 -1.98 -1.20
C LEU A 69 19.44 -0.55 -0.66
N VAL A 70 20.46 0.28 -0.85
CA VAL A 70 20.39 1.73 -0.52
C VAL A 70 20.57 2.53 -1.80
N PHE A 71 19.72 3.54 -2.00
CA PHE A 71 19.75 4.39 -3.19
C PHE A 71 20.67 5.61 -3.00
N PRO A 72 21.46 6.02 -4.02
CA PRO A 72 21.68 5.33 -5.30
C PRO A 72 22.50 4.05 -5.11
N PRO A 73 22.07 2.90 -5.67
CA PRO A 73 22.77 1.65 -5.46
C PRO A 73 24.15 1.70 -6.10
N PRO A 74 25.22 1.31 -5.38
CA PRO A 74 26.43 0.88 -6.04
C PRO A 74 26.07 -0.30 -6.97
N PRO A 75 26.72 -0.44 -8.14
CA PRO A 75 26.38 -1.48 -9.10
C PRO A 75 26.34 -2.87 -8.46
N GLY A 76 25.17 -3.51 -8.50
CA GLY A 76 24.98 -4.89 -8.05
C GLY A 76 24.95 -5.13 -6.54
N VAL A 77 24.87 -4.09 -5.69
CA VAL A 77 24.81 -4.29 -4.23
C VAL A 77 23.36 -4.53 -3.77
N PHE A 78 22.99 -5.82 -3.73
CA PHE A 78 21.74 -6.30 -3.16
C PHE A 78 22.03 -7.22 -1.97
N THR A 79 21.59 -6.83 -0.78
CA THR A 79 21.60 -7.71 0.40
C THR A 79 20.42 -8.65 0.32
N ARG A 80 20.65 -9.97 0.35
CA ARG A 80 19.57 -10.96 0.27
C ARG A 80 18.88 -11.13 1.60
N LEU A 81 17.55 -11.14 1.56
CA LEU A 81 16.68 -11.26 2.71
C LEU A 81 15.77 -12.49 2.57
N ASN A 82 16.34 -13.63 2.21
CA ASN A 82 15.60 -14.88 2.04
C ASN A 82 15.50 -15.64 3.36
N VAL A 83 14.28 -15.98 3.77
CA VAL A 83 14.03 -16.83 4.94
C VAL A 83 14.59 -18.23 4.68
N PRO A 84 15.46 -18.77 5.57
CA PRO A 84 16.03 -20.11 5.40
C PRO A 84 14.95 -21.21 5.33
N GLY A 85 15.15 -22.17 4.41
CA GLY A 85 14.27 -23.33 4.25
C GLY A 85 12.97 -23.08 3.46
N GLN A 86 12.77 -21.88 2.90
CA GLN A 86 11.57 -21.51 2.16
C GLN A 86 11.84 -21.56 0.65
N THR A 87 11.47 -22.67 0.01
CA THR A 87 11.85 -22.94 -1.39
C THR A 87 11.03 -22.18 -2.42
N GLY A 88 9.86 -21.66 -2.06
CA GLY A 88 9.07 -20.76 -2.91
C GLY A 88 9.58 -19.31 -2.86
N GLY A 89 10.56 -19.03 -2.01
CA GLY A 89 11.21 -17.73 -1.93
C GLY A 89 10.64 -16.80 -0.86
N THR A 90 11.13 -15.56 -0.87
CA THR A 90 10.79 -14.53 0.11
C THR A 90 10.46 -13.22 -0.57
N GLN A 91 9.42 -12.55 -0.08
CA GLN A 91 9.08 -11.17 -0.45
C GLN A 91 9.20 -10.28 0.79
N VAL A 92 9.83 -9.12 0.62
CA VAL A 92 10.04 -8.13 1.67
C VAL A 92 9.34 -6.84 1.24
N PHE A 93 8.51 -6.27 2.11
CA PHE A 93 7.76 -5.05 1.79
C PHE A 93 7.83 -3.97 2.86
N GLY A 94 8.10 -4.31 4.13
CA GLY A 94 8.34 -3.33 5.17
C GLY A 94 9.82 -3.16 5.49
N ILE A 95 10.21 -1.91 5.80
CA ILE A 95 11.52 -1.55 6.31
C ILE A 95 11.38 -0.38 7.30
N THR A 96 12.04 -0.45 8.45
CA THR A 96 12.05 0.64 9.43
C THR A 96 12.96 1.79 9.00
N ALA A 97 12.77 2.98 9.58
CA ALA A 97 13.57 4.18 9.27
C ALA A 97 15.08 3.99 9.42
N ASN A 98 15.52 3.18 10.40
CA ASN A 98 16.93 2.84 10.60
C ASN A 98 17.45 1.71 9.70
N GLY A 99 16.59 1.12 8.86
CA GLY A 99 16.92 0.02 7.94
C GLY A 99 17.23 -1.32 8.62
N LEU A 100 17.06 -1.44 9.94
CA LEU A 100 17.47 -2.61 10.71
C LEU A 100 16.40 -3.70 10.75
N THR A 101 15.12 -3.31 10.72
CA THR A 101 14.00 -4.23 10.77
C THR A 101 13.26 -4.24 9.45
N THR A 102 12.99 -5.42 8.94
CA THR A 102 12.19 -5.64 7.74
C THR A 102 11.08 -6.65 8.01
N ASP A 103 10.00 -6.59 7.23
CA ASP A 103 8.92 -7.56 7.30
C ASP A 103 8.49 -8.00 5.90
N GLY A 104 7.81 -9.14 5.87
CA GLY A 104 7.50 -9.81 4.63
C GLY A 104 6.72 -11.10 4.81
N PHE A 105 6.64 -11.88 3.74
CA PHE A 105 6.27 -13.29 3.81
C PHE A 105 7.21 -14.17 3.00
N SER A 106 7.31 -15.42 3.42
CA SER A 106 8.01 -16.47 2.71
C SER A 106 7.05 -17.54 2.22
N VAL A 107 7.42 -18.23 1.15
CA VAL A 107 6.59 -19.26 0.52
C VAL A 107 7.27 -20.62 0.69
N SER A 108 6.55 -21.58 1.26
CA SER A 108 7.04 -22.96 1.39
C SER A 108 6.98 -23.71 0.05
N ALA A 109 7.56 -24.91 -0.01
CA ALA A 109 7.45 -25.80 -1.17
C ALA A 109 6.00 -26.14 -1.56
N ALA A 110 5.09 -26.12 -0.58
CA ALA A 110 3.67 -26.37 -0.78
C ALA A 110 2.88 -25.11 -1.16
N GLY A 111 3.56 -23.98 -1.42
CA GLY A 111 2.90 -22.71 -1.76
C GLY A 111 2.27 -21.98 -0.56
N VAL A 112 2.63 -22.36 0.69
CA VAL A 112 2.04 -21.75 1.88
C VAL A 112 2.82 -20.50 2.28
N ASN A 113 2.12 -19.37 2.34
CA ASN A 113 2.69 -18.12 2.80
C ASN A 113 2.78 -18.08 4.33
N SER A 114 3.93 -17.66 4.84
CA SER A 114 4.18 -17.40 6.27
C SER A 114 4.77 -16.01 6.44
N GLY A 115 4.14 -15.16 7.26
CA GLY A 115 4.68 -13.85 7.59
C GLY A 115 5.94 -13.95 8.45
N PHE A 116 6.83 -12.97 8.34
CA PHE A 116 8.01 -12.85 9.20
C PHE A 116 8.32 -11.39 9.51
N VAL A 117 9.09 -11.19 10.57
CA VAL A 117 9.86 -9.98 10.85
C VAL A 117 11.33 -10.38 10.93
N SER A 118 12.21 -9.62 10.31
CA SER A 118 13.65 -9.78 10.40
C SER A 118 14.25 -8.58 11.09
N THR A 119 15.09 -8.80 12.11
CA THR A 119 15.81 -7.72 12.79
C THR A 119 17.29 -8.05 12.77
N GLY A 120 18.10 -7.23 12.11
CA GLY A 120 19.53 -7.49 11.96
C GLY A 120 19.86 -8.83 11.27
N GLY A 121 18.98 -9.29 10.36
CA GLY A 121 19.13 -10.56 9.64
C GLY A 121 18.57 -11.79 10.37
N VAL A 122 18.06 -11.64 11.60
CA VAL A 122 17.43 -12.73 12.35
C VAL A 122 15.93 -12.75 12.08
N PHE A 123 15.45 -13.83 11.46
CA PHE A 123 14.05 -14.01 11.10
C PHE A 123 13.23 -14.61 12.26
N THR A 124 12.17 -13.91 12.63
CA THR A 124 11.12 -14.38 13.54
C THR A 124 9.84 -14.58 12.76
N ARG A 125 9.24 -15.77 12.84
CA ARG A 125 7.95 -16.04 12.17
C ARG A 125 6.84 -15.26 12.87
N SER A 126 6.14 -14.44 12.12
CA SER A 126 4.91 -13.81 12.60
C SER A 126 3.83 -14.89 12.63
N PHE A 127 3.25 -15.11 13.80
CA PHE A 127 2.31 -16.19 14.04
C PHE A 127 1.20 -16.16 12.97
N LYS A 128 1.06 -17.27 12.23
CA LYS A 128 -0.10 -17.49 11.36
C LYS A 128 -1.30 -17.47 12.30
N MET A 129 -2.19 -16.49 12.17
CA MET A 129 -3.52 -16.63 12.76
C MET A 129 -4.00 -18.00 12.32
N PRO A 130 -4.29 -18.95 13.23
CA PRO A 130 -5.06 -20.10 12.83
C PRO A 130 -6.26 -19.47 12.15
N LEU A 131 -6.47 -19.73 10.86
CA LEU A 131 -7.85 -19.69 10.41
C LEU A 131 -8.51 -20.62 11.42
N PRO A 132 -9.42 -20.16 12.31
CA PRO A 132 -10.34 -21.13 12.85
C PRO A 132 -10.83 -21.81 11.59
N SER A 133 -10.61 -23.12 11.48
CA SER A 133 -11.33 -23.90 10.50
C SER A 133 -12.72 -23.30 10.56
N CYS A 134 -13.21 -22.72 9.47
CA CYS A 134 -14.63 -22.48 9.37
C CYS A 134 -15.19 -23.89 9.44
N SER A 135 -15.36 -24.42 10.66
CA SER A 135 -16.26 -25.47 10.96
C SER A 135 -17.54 -24.81 10.53
N ALA A 136 -17.95 -25.12 9.30
CA ALA A 136 -19.31 -24.90 8.90
C ALA A 136 -20.08 -25.65 9.98
N SER A 137 -20.50 -24.91 11.00
CA SER A 137 -21.56 -25.33 11.86
C SER A 137 -22.70 -25.47 10.88
N THR A 138 -22.90 -26.69 10.39
CA THR A 138 -24.15 -27.05 9.78
C THR A 138 -25.15 -26.67 10.86
N HIS A 139 -25.84 -25.56 10.62
CA HIS A 139 -26.94 -25.14 11.45
C HIS A 139 -27.94 -26.27 11.27
N GLN A 140 -27.85 -27.30 12.11
CA GLN A 140 -28.69 -28.47 12.03
C GLN A 140 -30.09 -27.91 12.13
N ALA A 141 -30.86 -28.00 11.04
CA ALA A 141 -32.15 -27.38 10.94
C ALA A 141 -32.99 -27.95 12.09
N ARG A 142 -33.17 -27.16 13.17
CA ARG A 142 -34.11 -27.51 14.21
C ARG A 142 -35.46 -27.62 13.51
N PRO A 143 -36.18 -28.76 13.61
CA PRO A 143 -37.52 -28.85 13.07
C PRO A 143 -38.34 -27.67 13.61
N ARG A 144 -38.91 -26.87 12.72
CA ARG A 144 -39.79 -25.78 13.14
C ARG A 144 -40.92 -26.39 13.98
N PRO A 145 -41.21 -25.89 15.19
CA PRO A 145 -42.37 -26.33 15.92
C PRO A 145 -43.62 -26.06 15.07
N ALA A 146 -44.50 -27.04 14.95
CA ALA A 146 -45.75 -26.88 14.22
C ALA A 146 -46.56 -25.75 14.87
N ILE A 147 -46.85 -24.70 14.11
CA ILE A 147 -47.76 -23.63 14.54
C ILE A 147 -49.15 -24.24 14.60
N ARG A 148 -49.70 -24.36 15.82
CA ARG A 148 -51.10 -24.76 16.03
C ARG A 148 -51.98 -23.67 15.43
N PRO A 149 -52.92 -23.98 14.51
CA PRO A 149 -53.78 -22.97 13.93
C PRO A 149 -54.67 -22.34 15.03
N PRO A 150 -54.97 -21.03 14.93
CA PRO A 150 -55.76 -20.34 15.94
C PRO A 150 -57.17 -20.93 16.01
N THR A 151 -57.59 -21.31 17.22
CA THR A 151 -58.98 -21.70 17.50
C THR A 151 -59.87 -20.47 17.36
N ARG A 152 -60.82 -20.50 16.40
CA ARG A 152 -61.84 -19.45 16.25
C ARG A 152 -62.67 -19.34 17.53
N PRO A 153 -62.91 -18.13 18.08
CA PRO A 153 -63.84 -17.97 19.19
C PRO A 153 -65.27 -18.21 18.69
N ALA A 154 -65.98 -19.11 19.34
CA ALA A 154 -67.40 -19.35 19.12
C ALA A 154 -68.21 -18.22 19.75
N TRP A 155 -68.87 -17.41 18.92
CA TRP A 155 -69.82 -16.41 19.39
C TRP A 155 -71.12 -17.12 19.79
N SER A 156 -71.42 -17.14 21.09
CA SER A 156 -72.69 -17.64 21.64
C SER A 156 -73.74 -16.54 21.56
N VAL A 157 -74.74 -16.73 20.69
CA VAL A 157 -75.95 -15.90 20.64
C VAL A 157 -76.88 -16.37 21.78
N ARG A 158 -77.20 -15.49 22.73
CA ARG A 158 -78.24 -15.80 23.74
C ARG A 158 -79.63 -15.44 23.18
N PRO A 159 -80.65 -16.27 23.41
CA PRO A 159 -82.00 -16.07 22.90
C PRO A 159 -82.78 -15.06 23.77
N GLN A 160 -83.81 -14.44 23.17
CA GLN A 160 -84.98 -13.98 23.92
C GLN A 160 -85.99 -15.12 24.01
#